data_AF-A0A8A4TYU6-F1
#
_entry.id   AF-A0A8A4TYU6-F1
#
_cell.length_a   1.000
_cell.length_b   1.000
_cell.length_c   1.000
_cell.angle_alpha   90.00
_cell.angle_beta   90.00
_cell.angle_gamma   90.00
#
_symmetry.space_group_name_H-M   'P 1'
#
loop_
_entity.id
_entity.type
_entity.pdbx_description
1 polymer ?
#
loop_
_entity_poly.entity_id
_entity_poly.type
_entity_poly.pdbx_seq_one_letter_code
_entity_poly.pdbx_strand_id
1 'polypeptide(L)'
;MARFQAEGTRDSAHASTVLRPFLDEAFTSSHRHHVTLDGKSVAWLRHSRVDGADRGLGGEHLSFVLDPLENRLLGLTRLVREHVDLALPSKDEAAAVARDFLQRYAPDLVPQGEVLWIDRHDETIRVDGAARTVPGMKVKHRNHADGLYFWVIVGGNGEVITFERDIFWIDFPGRRRTEKWLHDGWLEESGHVVGQRSTGSLVLADELAVRAAIHDYFLGTYVSDRDLMSRAFMPESHVTGFLGDEGHDETATAFIERVMTGPSLQERGESFQKEMLRLDLVGRVALVEARVLARGMVFRDLLTLHKSGDRWAIRHKSYYTDGVTG
;
A
#
# COMPACT_ATOMS: atom_id res chain seq x y z
N MET A 1 9.86 22.43 38.74
CA MET A 1 10.76 21.39 38.19
C MET A 1 10.01 20.06 38.15
N ALA A 2 9.43 19.72 37.00
CA ALA A 2 9.01 18.36 36.65
C ALA A 2 8.64 18.39 35.16
N ARG A 3 9.50 17.85 34.30
CA ARG A 3 9.21 17.67 32.87
C ARG A 3 9.48 16.21 32.53
N PHE A 4 8.45 15.60 31.96
CA PHE A 4 8.48 14.66 30.83
C PHE A 4 9.57 13.59 30.84
N GLN A 5 9.16 12.34 31.06
CA GLN A 5 9.65 11.19 30.31
C GLN A 5 8.73 9.99 30.58
N ALA A 6 7.81 9.72 29.65
CA ALA A 6 7.26 8.40 29.33
C ALA A 6 6.14 8.53 28.28
N GLU A 7 6.50 8.84 27.04
CA GLU A 7 5.54 8.76 25.92
C GLU A 7 6.20 8.37 24.58
N GLY A 8 7.41 7.80 24.64
CA GLY A 8 8.02 7.12 23.51
C GLY A 8 7.70 5.63 23.59
N THR A 9 6.54 5.18 23.13
CA THR A 9 6.28 3.74 22.84
C THR A 9 4.97 3.42 22.12
N ARG A 10 4.13 4.40 21.72
CA ARG A 10 2.82 4.10 21.10
C ARG A 10 2.70 4.39 19.60
N ASP A 11 3.65 5.11 18.98
CA ASP A 11 3.57 5.52 17.57
C ASP A 11 4.22 4.57 16.55
N SER A 12 4.70 3.40 16.97
CA SER A 12 5.17 2.33 16.07
C SER A 12 4.03 1.49 15.46
N ALA A 13 2.77 1.78 15.79
CA ALA A 13 1.65 0.85 15.60
C ALA A 13 0.95 0.88 14.23
N HIS A 14 1.32 1.76 13.28
CA HIS A 14 0.67 1.85 11.95
C HIS A 14 1.60 1.54 10.75
N ALA A 15 2.74 0.89 10.99
CA ALA A 15 3.20 -0.07 9.99
C ALA A 15 2.14 -1.18 9.95
N SER A 16 1.42 -1.26 8.82
CA SER A 16 0.29 -2.14 8.57
C SER A 16 0.35 -3.45 9.36
N THR A 17 -0.77 -3.87 9.98
CA THR A 17 -0.92 -5.19 10.60
C THR A 17 -0.38 -6.33 9.72
N VAL A 18 -0.44 -6.18 8.39
CA VAL A 18 0.08 -7.14 7.41
C VAL A 18 1.61 -7.26 7.44
N LEU A 19 2.32 -6.18 7.78
CA LEU A 19 3.78 -6.12 7.77
C LEU A 19 4.42 -6.53 9.09
N ARG A 20 3.71 -6.35 10.21
CA ARG A 20 4.23 -6.62 11.55
C ARG A 20 4.96 -7.98 11.68
N PRO A 21 4.49 -9.09 11.08
CA PRO A 21 5.18 -10.38 11.18
C PRO A 21 6.57 -10.41 10.54
N PHE A 22 6.88 -9.48 9.64
CA PHE A 22 8.15 -9.43 8.90
C PHE A 22 9.14 -8.40 9.44
N LEU A 23 8.67 -7.48 10.27
CA LEU A 23 9.49 -6.38 10.80
C LEU A 23 10.18 -6.82 12.08
N ASP A 24 11.50 -6.73 12.08
CA ASP A 24 12.38 -6.95 13.23
C ASP A 24 12.97 -5.61 13.70
N GLU A 25 13.29 -5.50 14.99
CA GLU A 25 13.92 -4.35 15.64
C GLU A 25 15.28 -3.99 15.02
N ALA A 26 15.95 -4.97 14.38
CA ALA A 26 17.19 -4.75 13.64
C ALA A 26 17.03 -3.85 12.39
N PHE A 27 15.79 -3.65 11.90
CA PHE A 27 15.49 -2.90 10.68
C PHE A 27 14.58 -1.70 10.94
N THR A 28 14.88 -0.58 10.29
CA THR A 28 14.07 0.64 10.37
C THR A 28 13.73 1.16 8.98
N SER A 29 12.59 1.85 8.88
CA SER A 29 12.13 2.44 7.62
C SER A 29 13.19 3.39 7.07
N SER A 30 13.65 3.12 5.85
CA SER A 30 14.68 3.90 5.15
C SER A 30 14.12 4.65 3.94
N HIS A 31 13.14 4.07 3.24
CA HIS A 31 12.44 4.68 2.12
C HIS A 31 10.97 4.34 2.16
N ARG A 32 10.11 5.32 1.88
CA ARG A 32 8.72 5.09 1.55
C ARG A 32 8.31 6.06 0.45
N HIS A 33 7.84 5.52 -0.66
CA HIS A 33 7.36 6.31 -1.79
C HIS A 33 5.99 5.78 -2.22
N HIS A 34 5.13 6.69 -2.67
CA HIS A 34 4.05 6.30 -3.56
C HIS A 34 4.63 6.18 -4.95
N VAL A 35 4.48 5.00 -5.51
CA VAL A 35 4.97 4.65 -6.82
C VAL A 35 3.81 4.15 -7.66
N THR A 36 4.06 4.02 -8.96
CA THR A 36 3.09 3.41 -9.86
C THR A 36 3.46 1.96 -10.08
N LEU A 37 2.51 1.05 -9.90
CA LEU A 37 2.59 -0.36 -10.29
C LEU A 37 1.45 -0.64 -11.27
N ASP A 38 1.78 -0.93 -12.52
CA ASP A 38 0.84 -1.14 -13.62
C ASP A 38 -0.22 -0.01 -13.71
N GLY A 39 0.20 1.25 -13.52
CA GLY A 39 -0.67 2.43 -13.57
C GLY A 39 -1.41 2.78 -12.27
N LYS A 40 -1.33 1.93 -11.24
CA LYS A 40 -1.99 2.15 -9.94
C LYS A 40 -1.03 2.73 -8.91
N SER A 41 -1.52 3.68 -8.11
CA SER A 41 -0.75 4.24 -6.99
C SER A 41 -0.62 3.21 -5.86
N VAL A 42 0.60 2.80 -5.56
CA VAL A 42 0.92 1.81 -4.50
C VAL A 42 1.99 2.37 -3.57
N ALA A 43 2.07 1.84 -2.34
CA ALA A 43 3.12 2.20 -1.41
C ALA A 43 4.30 1.24 -1.55
N TRP A 44 5.47 1.76 -1.90
CA TRP A 44 6.74 1.04 -1.82
C TRP A 44 7.46 1.41 -0.53
N LEU A 45 7.78 0.41 0.29
CA LEU A 45 8.51 0.56 1.54
C LEU A 45 9.85 -0.15 1.45
N ARG A 46 10.90 0.44 2.01
CA ARG A 46 12.17 -0.23 2.27
C ARG A 46 12.63 0.04 3.67
N HIS A 47 12.96 -1.01 4.41
CA HIS A 47 13.60 -0.98 5.69
C HIS A 47 15.05 -1.43 5.54
N SER A 48 15.98 -0.66 6.12
CA SER A 48 17.40 -0.97 6.15
C SER A 48 17.83 -1.21 7.59
N ARG A 49 18.99 -1.83 7.79
CA ARG A 49 19.53 -2.03 9.14
C ARG A 49 19.64 -0.72 9.93
N VAL A 50 19.34 -0.81 11.23
CA VAL A 50 19.44 0.30 12.19
C VAL A 50 20.89 0.74 12.39
N ASP A 51 21.82 -0.22 12.43
CA ASP A 51 23.27 0.02 12.59
C ASP A 51 23.92 0.70 11.38
N GLY A 52 23.21 0.75 10.24
CA GLY A 52 23.69 1.37 9.00
C GLY A 52 24.69 0.53 8.20
N ALA A 53 24.97 -0.72 8.62
CA ALA A 53 25.88 -1.62 7.90
C ALA A 53 25.35 -1.90 6.48
N ASP A 54 26.25 -1.84 5.50
CA ASP A 54 25.99 -2.12 4.08
C ASP A 54 24.80 -1.37 3.45
N ARG A 55 24.35 -0.26 4.06
CA ARG A 55 23.15 0.50 3.66
C ARG A 55 23.15 0.87 2.17
N GLY A 56 21.98 0.76 1.54
CA GLY A 56 21.76 1.11 0.14
C GLY A 56 21.27 -0.09 -0.67
N LEU A 57 21.38 0.02 -2.00
CA LEU A 57 21.09 -1.07 -2.93
C LEU A 57 22.14 -2.18 -2.81
N GLY A 58 21.71 -3.43 -2.81
CA GLY A 58 22.53 -4.63 -2.65
C GLY A 58 22.95 -4.94 -1.21
N GLY A 59 22.52 -4.16 -0.22
CA GLY A 59 22.73 -4.47 1.21
C GLY A 59 21.56 -5.24 1.82
N GLU A 60 21.67 -5.57 3.11
CA GLU A 60 20.57 -6.17 3.87
C GLU A 60 19.35 -5.23 3.94
N HIS A 61 18.18 -5.74 3.58
CA HIS A 61 16.94 -4.96 3.57
C HIS A 61 15.67 -5.80 3.61
N LEU A 62 14.59 -5.14 4.03
CA LEU A 62 13.22 -5.60 3.82
C LEU A 62 12.54 -4.60 2.89
N SER A 63 11.95 -5.06 1.79
CA SER A 63 11.21 -4.23 0.85
C SER A 63 9.81 -4.77 0.68
N PHE A 64 8.84 -3.86 0.58
CA PHE A 64 7.43 -4.19 0.48
C PHE A 64 6.78 -3.33 -0.59
N VAL A 65 5.84 -3.90 -1.33
CA VAL A 65 4.87 -3.16 -2.14
C VAL A 65 3.49 -3.47 -1.58
N LEU A 66 2.74 -2.43 -1.26
CA LEU A 66 1.43 -2.52 -0.63
C LEU A 66 0.39 -1.76 -1.45
N ASP A 67 -0.82 -2.30 -1.46
CA ASP A 67 -2.00 -1.51 -1.71
C ASP A 67 -2.37 -0.81 -0.38
N PRO A 68 -2.20 0.53 -0.28
CA PRO A 68 -2.46 1.23 0.97
C PRO A 68 -3.95 1.35 1.30
N LEU A 69 -4.85 1.17 0.32
CA LEU A 69 -6.30 1.28 0.52
C LEU A 69 -6.87 -0.04 1.02
N GLU A 70 -6.50 -1.14 0.37
CA GLU A 70 -6.95 -2.48 0.75
C GLU A 70 -6.10 -3.12 1.85
N ASN A 71 -5.03 -2.42 2.27
CA ASN A 71 -4.03 -2.94 3.19
C ASN A 71 -3.46 -4.31 2.75
N ARG A 72 -3.35 -4.50 1.43
CA ARG A 72 -3.04 -5.77 0.78
C ARG A 72 -1.56 -5.83 0.42
N LEU A 73 -0.92 -6.97 0.65
CA LEU A 73 0.47 -7.22 0.26
C LEU A 73 0.55 -7.52 -1.24
N LEU A 74 1.19 -6.64 -2.00
CA LEU A 74 1.44 -6.81 -3.44
C LEU A 74 2.83 -7.38 -3.73
N GLY A 75 3.76 -7.22 -2.79
CA GLY A 75 5.02 -7.93 -2.83
C GLY A 75 5.89 -7.69 -1.61
N LEU A 76 6.85 -8.58 -1.43
CA LEU A 76 7.78 -8.64 -0.31
C LEU A 76 9.13 -9.11 -0.83
N THR A 77 10.21 -8.51 -0.35
CA THR A 77 11.57 -9.06 -0.42
C THR A 77 12.24 -8.89 0.95
N ARG A 78 12.77 -9.97 1.50
CA ARG A 78 13.51 -10.05 2.75
C ARG A 78 14.89 -10.62 2.46
N LEU A 79 15.84 -9.74 2.20
CA LEU A 79 17.21 -10.09 1.88
C LEU A 79 18.10 -9.73 3.07
N VAL A 80 18.34 -10.71 3.91
CA VAL A 80 18.99 -10.54 5.23
C VAL A 80 20.03 -11.63 5.47
N ARG A 81 21.01 -11.37 6.34
CA ARG A 81 22.13 -12.30 6.58
C ARG A 81 21.71 -13.67 7.11
N GLU A 82 20.55 -13.76 7.76
CA GLU A 82 19.99 -15.01 8.28
C GLU A 82 19.63 -16.02 7.17
N HIS A 83 19.54 -15.57 5.91
CA HIS A 83 19.28 -16.44 4.76
C HIS A 83 20.54 -16.82 3.98
N VAL A 84 21.70 -16.27 4.33
CA VAL A 84 22.93 -16.45 3.57
C VAL A 84 23.47 -17.87 3.68
N ASP A 85 23.88 -18.43 2.54
CA ASP A 85 24.60 -19.70 2.43
C ASP A 85 23.91 -20.91 3.12
N LEU A 86 22.58 -20.84 3.28
CA LEU A 86 21.79 -21.92 3.87
C LEU A 86 21.48 -23.06 2.87
N ALA A 87 21.33 -24.27 3.39
CA ALA A 87 20.82 -25.40 2.61
C ALA A 87 19.36 -25.16 2.22
N LEU A 88 19.01 -25.41 0.96
CA LEU A 88 17.66 -25.20 0.44
C LEU A 88 16.67 -26.23 1.00
N PRO A 89 15.40 -25.83 1.23
CA PRO A 89 14.34 -26.80 1.48
C PRO A 89 14.13 -27.69 0.24
N SER A 90 13.55 -28.86 0.45
CA SER A 90 13.03 -29.69 -0.64
C SER A 90 11.92 -28.94 -1.41
N LYS A 91 11.62 -29.41 -2.62
CA LYS A 91 10.52 -28.83 -3.42
C LYS A 91 9.17 -28.93 -2.71
N ASP A 92 8.93 -30.03 -1.99
CA ASP A 92 7.67 -30.27 -1.26
C ASP A 92 7.55 -29.37 -0.03
N GLU A 93 8.63 -29.19 0.73
CA GLU A 93 8.67 -28.24 1.86
C GLU A 93 8.47 -26.81 1.37
N ALA A 94 9.15 -26.40 0.29
CA ALA A 94 8.97 -25.08 -0.31
C ALA A 94 7.52 -24.86 -0.78
N ALA A 95 6.89 -25.87 -1.40
CA ALA A 95 5.49 -25.80 -1.81
C ALA A 95 4.54 -25.65 -0.62
N ALA A 96 4.81 -26.35 0.48
CA ALA A 96 4.02 -26.25 1.70
C ALA A 96 4.13 -24.85 2.33
N VAL A 97 5.34 -24.35 2.53
CA VAL A 97 5.58 -23.00 3.05
C VAL A 97 4.93 -21.93 2.17
N ALA A 98 5.09 -22.06 0.84
CA ALA A 98 4.49 -21.11 -0.11
C ALA A 98 2.96 -21.10 -0.01
N ARG A 99 2.32 -22.26 0.11
CA ARG A 99 0.86 -22.38 0.28
C ARG A 99 0.40 -21.76 1.59
N ASP A 100 1.07 -22.02 2.70
CA ASP A 100 0.71 -21.46 4.00
C ASP A 100 0.85 -19.93 4.01
N PHE A 101 1.91 -19.41 3.38
CA PHE A 101 2.09 -17.99 3.17
C PHE A 101 0.95 -17.39 2.34
N LEU A 102 0.61 -17.99 1.20
CA LEU A 102 -0.45 -17.50 0.33
C LEU A 102 -1.81 -17.51 1.03
N GLN A 103 -2.15 -18.59 1.76
CA GLN A 103 -3.40 -18.66 2.53
C GLN A 103 -3.52 -17.52 3.54
N ARG A 104 -2.40 -17.07 4.11
CA ARG A 104 -2.39 -16.02 5.13
C ARG A 104 -2.36 -14.60 4.56
N TYR A 105 -1.58 -14.37 3.50
CA TYR A 105 -1.26 -13.01 3.03
C TYR A 105 -1.81 -12.68 1.63
N ALA A 106 -2.20 -13.69 0.85
CA ALA A 106 -2.80 -13.53 -0.48
C ALA A 106 -3.83 -14.66 -0.76
N PRO A 107 -4.86 -14.84 0.12
CA PRO A 107 -5.78 -15.97 0.03
C PRO A 107 -6.58 -15.99 -1.27
N ASP A 108 -6.73 -14.84 -1.92
CA ASP A 108 -7.39 -14.68 -3.21
C ASP A 108 -6.66 -15.41 -4.35
N LEU A 109 -5.36 -15.66 -4.24
CA LEU A 109 -4.57 -16.39 -5.23
C LEU A 109 -4.68 -17.92 -5.09
N VAL A 110 -5.12 -18.43 -3.94
CA VAL A 110 -5.09 -19.87 -3.64
C VAL A 110 -6.07 -20.68 -4.51
N PRO A 111 -7.35 -20.27 -4.72
CA PRO A 111 -8.31 -21.10 -5.44
C PRO A 111 -8.00 -21.27 -6.93
N GLN A 112 -7.34 -20.28 -7.55
CA GLN A 112 -7.10 -20.21 -8.99
C GLN A 112 -5.60 -20.33 -9.34
N GLY A 113 -4.74 -20.49 -8.33
CA GLY A 113 -3.30 -20.62 -8.49
C GLY A 113 -2.87 -22.04 -8.86
N GLU A 114 -2.19 -22.18 -10.00
CA GLU A 114 -1.50 -23.42 -10.39
C GLU A 114 0.00 -23.26 -10.19
N VAL A 115 0.64 -24.21 -9.50
CA VAL A 115 2.11 -24.32 -9.46
C VAL A 115 2.60 -24.78 -10.84
N LEU A 116 3.38 -23.94 -11.51
CA LEU A 116 4.00 -24.30 -12.80
C LEU A 116 5.28 -25.13 -12.59
N TRP A 117 6.14 -24.68 -11.68
CA TRP A 117 7.38 -25.35 -11.34
C TRP A 117 7.95 -24.84 -10.03
N ILE A 118 8.88 -25.64 -9.49
CA ILE A 118 9.64 -25.32 -8.29
C ILE A 118 11.12 -25.55 -8.59
N ASP A 119 11.92 -24.49 -8.50
CA ASP A 119 13.34 -24.54 -8.82
C ASP A 119 14.17 -23.52 -8.03
N ARG A 120 15.48 -23.72 -7.98
CA ARG A 120 16.42 -22.85 -7.28
C ARG A 120 16.42 -21.44 -7.88
N HIS A 121 16.40 -20.44 -7.03
CA HIS A 121 16.57 -19.03 -7.37
C HIS A 121 17.45 -18.37 -6.31
N ASP A 122 18.59 -17.85 -6.73
CA ASP A 122 19.55 -17.21 -5.83
C ASP A 122 19.47 -15.69 -5.98
N GLU A 123 19.59 -14.99 -4.86
CA GLU A 123 19.80 -13.55 -4.81
C GLU A 123 21.19 -13.27 -4.21
N THR A 124 21.64 -12.02 -4.27
CA THR A 124 22.93 -11.62 -3.71
C THR A 124 22.78 -10.37 -2.85
N ILE A 125 23.42 -10.38 -1.67
CA ILE A 125 23.54 -9.21 -0.79
C ILE A 125 24.98 -9.01 -0.34
N ARG A 126 25.30 -7.80 0.11
CA ARG A 126 26.51 -7.50 0.87
C ARG A 126 26.25 -7.69 2.36
N VAL A 127 27.12 -8.47 2.99
CA VAL A 127 27.18 -8.67 4.43
C VAL A 127 28.61 -8.43 4.86
N ASP A 128 28.80 -7.46 5.74
CA ASP A 128 30.09 -7.03 6.26
C ASP A 128 31.06 -6.67 5.11
N GLY A 129 30.54 -5.96 4.11
CA GLY A 129 31.28 -5.48 2.93
C GLY A 129 31.55 -6.53 1.84
N ALA A 130 31.15 -7.78 2.03
CA ALA A 130 31.41 -8.86 1.08
C ALA A 130 30.10 -9.41 0.48
N ALA A 131 30.12 -9.69 -0.82
CA ALA A 131 28.99 -10.33 -1.50
C ALA A 131 28.75 -11.74 -0.93
N ARG A 132 27.48 -12.07 -0.73
CA ARG A 132 26.99 -13.32 -0.17
C ARG A 132 25.75 -13.77 -0.92
N THR A 133 25.62 -15.09 -1.09
CA THR A 133 24.49 -15.69 -1.79
C THR A 133 23.35 -15.90 -0.81
N VAL A 134 22.15 -15.50 -1.22
CA VAL A 134 20.90 -15.83 -0.53
C VAL A 134 20.18 -16.86 -1.39
N PRO A 135 20.38 -18.17 -1.14
CA PRO A 135 19.73 -19.21 -1.91
C PRO A 135 18.24 -19.31 -1.54
N GLY A 136 17.39 -19.49 -2.55
CA GLY A 136 15.96 -19.71 -2.38
C GLY A 136 15.39 -20.78 -3.31
N MET A 137 14.24 -21.32 -2.93
CA MET A 137 13.43 -22.22 -3.76
C MET A 137 12.21 -21.45 -4.25
N LYS A 138 12.17 -21.14 -5.54
CA LYS A 138 11.07 -20.40 -6.18
C LYS A 138 9.95 -21.35 -6.56
N VAL A 139 8.79 -21.15 -5.94
CA VAL A 139 7.52 -21.79 -6.30
C VAL A 139 6.78 -20.84 -7.23
N LYS A 140 6.91 -21.06 -8.54
CA LYS A 140 6.29 -20.20 -9.55
C LYS A 140 4.89 -20.67 -9.85
N HIS A 141 3.95 -19.74 -9.86
CA HIS A 141 2.56 -20.01 -10.14
C HIS A 141 2.05 -19.21 -11.34
N ARG A 142 0.92 -19.68 -11.86
CA ARG A 142 0.04 -18.92 -12.75
C ARG A 142 -1.34 -18.84 -12.13
N ASN A 143 -1.93 -17.65 -12.16
CA ASN A 143 -3.31 -17.44 -11.75
C ASN A 143 -4.23 -17.68 -12.96
N HIS A 144 -5.16 -18.62 -12.86
CA HIS A 144 -6.11 -18.92 -13.94
C HIS A 144 -7.22 -17.88 -14.07
N ALA A 145 -7.46 -17.06 -13.04
CA ALA A 145 -8.50 -16.04 -13.09
C ALA A 145 -8.18 -14.92 -14.10
N ASP A 146 -6.91 -14.52 -14.18
CA ASP A 146 -6.44 -13.38 -14.99
C ASP A 146 -5.27 -13.72 -15.93
N GLY A 147 -4.70 -14.93 -15.80
CA GLY A 147 -3.56 -15.41 -16.58
C GLY A 147 -2.21 -14.85 -16.13
N LEU A 148 -2.16 -14.03 -15.07
CA LEU A 148 -0.96 -13.39 -14.55
C LEU A 148 -0.11 -14.37 -13.74
N TYR A 149 1.16 -14.03 -13.58
CA TYR A 149 2.11 -14.84 -12.82
C TYR A 149 2.27 -14.29 -11.41
N PHE A 150 2.58 -15.19 -10.48
CA PHE A 150 3.02 -14.84 -9.15
C PHE A 150 4.01 -15.90 -8.66
N TRP A 151 4.81 -15.58 -7.66
CA TRP A 151 5.73 -16.55 -7.06
C TRP A 151 6.00 -16.27 -5.60
N VAL A 152 6.36 -17.33 -4.90
CA VAL A 152 6.94 -17.28 -3.56
C VAL A 152 8.33 -17.91 -3.63
N ILE A 153 9.33 -17.28 -3.03
CA ILE A 153 10.68 -17.82 -2.89
C ILE A 153 10.91 -18.13 -1.42
N VAL A 154 11.22 -19.39 -1.12
CA VAL A 154 11.41 -19.89 0.25
C VAL A 154 12.91 -20.09 0.52
N GLY A 155 13.41 -19.53 1.61
CA GLY A 155 14.79 -19.65 2.04
C GLY A 155 15.10 -20.95 2.77
N GLY A 156 16.40 -21.18 3.01
CA GLY A 156 16.88 -22.41 3.68
C GLY A 156 16.38 -22.63 5.11
N ASN A 157 15.94 -21.57 5.78
CA ASN A 157 15.34 -21.63 7.11
C ASN A 157 13.81 -21.78 7.09
N GLY A 158 13.20 -22.03 5.92
CA GLY A 158 11.76 -22.20 5.77
C GLY A 158 10.95 -20.90 5.80
N GLU A 159 11.60 -19.74 5.79
CA GLU A 159 10.91 -18.44 5.70
C GLU A 159 10.77 -17.98 4.24
N VAL A 160 9.77 -17.14 3.97
CA VAL A 160 9.59 -16.52 2.66
C VAL A 160 10.58 -15.36 2.49
N ILE A 161 11.46 -15.48 1.51
CA ILE A 161 12.41 -14.45 1.09
C ILE A 161 11.71 -13.45 0.17
N THR A 162 11.00 -13.92 -0.85
CA THR A 162 10.35 -13.03 -1.83
C THR A 162 8.95 -13.50 -2.16
N PHE A 163 8.01 -12.56 -2.24
CA PHE A 163 6.69 -12.76 -2.82
C PHE A 163 6.42 -11.65 -3.83
N GLU A 164 5.97 -12.02 -5.02
CA GLU A 164 5.49 -11.08 -6.03
C GLU A 164 4.23 -11.64 -6.69
N ARG A 165 3.29 -10.76 -7.03
CA ARG A 165 2.03 -11.11 -7.69
C ARG A 165 1.66 -10.14 -8.80
N ASP A 166 0.61 -10.51 -9.54
CA ASP A 166 0.00 -9.72 -10.61
C ASP A 166 1.00 -9.41 -11.76
N ILE A 167 1.92 -10.34 -12.04
CA ILE A 167 3.05 -10.12 -12.94
C ILE A 167 2.67 -10.40 -14.38
N PHE A 168 2.76 -9.36 -15.21
CA PHE A 168 2.55 -9.42 -16.65
C PHE A 168 3.88 -9.50 -17.41
N TRP A 169 4.01 -10.50 -18.28
CA TRP A 169 5.11 -10.63 -19.23
C TRP A 169 4.68 -10.12 -20.60
N ILE A 170 5.52 -9.28 -21.22
CA ILE A 170 5.35 -8.91 -22.63
C ILE A 170 5.85 -10.05 -23.51
N ASP A 171 7.06 -10.53 -23.23
CA ASP A 171 7.71 -11.61 -23.96
C ASP A 171 8.29 -12.61 -22.94
N PHE A 172 7.95 -13.89 -23.07
CA PHE A 172 8.36 -14.94 -22.12
C PHE A 172 9.37 -15.93 -22.72
N PRO A 173 10.51 -16.20 -22.06
CA PRO A 173 11.10 -15.45 -20.94
C PRO A 173 11.86 -14.21 -21.43
N GLY A 174 11.76 -13.08 -20.71
CA GLY A 174 12.60 -11.91 -21.04
C GLY A 174 12.04 -10.59 -20.55
N ARG A 175 11.09 -10.00 -21.30
CA ARG A 175 10.61 -8.63 -21.04
C ARG A 175 9.34 -8.66 -20.20
N ARG A 176 9.45 -8.15 -18.99
CA ARG A 176 8.33 -7.94 -18.05
C ARG A 176 7.75 -6.54 -18.25
N ARG A 177 6.43 -6.39 -18.23
CA ARG A 177 5.77 -5.06 -18.21
C ARG A 177 5.72 -4.51 -16.80
N THR A 178 5.30 -5.35 -15.85
CA THR A 178 5.16 -4.98 -14.44
C THR A 178 6.46 -4.46 -13.87
N GLU A 179 6.42 -3.28 -13.27
CA GLU A 179 7.54 -2.60 -12.64
C GLU A 179 8.19 -3.47 -11.55
N LYS A 180 9.48 -3.24 -11.25
CA LYS A 180 10.29 -4.12 -10.39
C LYS A 180 10.76 -3.43 -9.11
N TRP A 181 9.84 -2.77 -8.41
CA TRP A 181 10.13 -1.99 -7.19
C TRP A 181 10.82 -2.77 -6.06
N LEU A 182 10.78 -4.10 -6.06
CA LEU A 182 11.47 -4.95 -5.09
C LEU A 182 12.90 -5.33 -5.48
N HIS A 183 13.36 -4.96 -6.67
CA HIS A 183 14.65 -5.39 -7.21
C HIS A 183 15.63 -4.23 -7.29
N ASP A 184 16.72 -4.34 -6.54
CA ASP A 184 17.73 -3.29 -6.43
C ASP A 184 18.38 -2.93 -7.78
N GLY A 185 18.63 -3.91 -8.66
CA GLY A 185 19.18 -3.64 -10.00
C GLY A 185 18.24 -2.80 -10.88
N TRP A 186 16.92 -3.00 -10.77
CA TRP A 186 15.95 -2.18 -11.51
C TRP A 186 15.82 -0.78 -10.91
N LEU A 187 15.90 -0.64 -9.58
CA LEU A 187 15.92 0.67 -8.92
C LEU A 187 17.14 1.49 -9.37
N GLU A 188 18.31 0.85 -9.47
CA GLU A 188 19.53 1.47 -9.98
C GLU A 188 19.39 1.91 -11.43
N GLU A 189 18.96 1.01 -12.32
CA GLU A 189 18.70 1.32 -13.74
C GLU A 189 17.66 2.45 -13.92
N SER A 190 16.68 2.51 -13.02
CA SER A 190 15.61 3.51 -13.02
C SER A 190 15.98 4.80 -12.27
N GLY A 191 17.23 4.96 -11.83
CA GLY A 191 17.75 6.18 -11.20
C GLY A 191 17.27 6.45 -9.76
N HIS A 192 16.73 5.44 -9.07
CA HIS A 192 16.28 5.57 -7.68
C HIS A 192 17.43 5.32 -6.71
N VAL A 193 17.78 6.33 -5.90
CA VAL A 193 18.86 6.25 -4.92
C VAL A 193 18.32 5.99 -3.51
N VAL A 194 18.75 4.88 -2.92
CA VAL A 194 18.45 4.51 -1.53
C VAL A 194 19.59 5.01 -0.62
N GLY A 195 19.38 5.99 0.28
CA GLY A 195 20.41 6.35 1.28
C GLY A 195 20.54 7.80 1.81
N GLN A 196 19.80 8.81 1.38
CA GLN A 196 19.87 10.17 2.00
C GLN A 196 18.79 10.36 3.07
N ARG A 197 19.18 10.85 4.27
CA ARG A 197 18.25 11.13 5.39
C ARG A 197 17.16 12.11 4.92
N SER A 198 15.91 11.68 4.99
CA SER A 198 14.76 12.45 4.54
C SER A 198 13.92 12.91 5.72
N THR A 199 13.56 14.19 5.70
CA THR A 199 12.42 14.83 6.37
C THR A 199 11.07 14.12 6.14
N GLY A 200 11.05 13.04 5.37
CA GLY A 200 9.90 12.31 4.87
C GLY A 200 9.16 11.44 5.87
N SER A 201 9.72 11.06 7.04
CA SER A 201 8.98 10.21 8.00
C SER A 201 7.69 10.86 8.54
N LEU A 202 7.66 12.19 8.69
CA LEU A 202 6.47 12.93 9.13
C LEU A 202 5.50 13.19 7.99
N VAL A 203 6.02 13.61 6.82
CA VAL A 203 5.25 13.81 5.58
C VAL A 203 4.48 12.53 5.19
N LEU A 204 5.05 11.39 5.50
CA LEU A 204 4.50 10.08 5.17
C LEU A 204 3.39 9.59 6.10
N ALA A 205 3.53 9.84 7.40
CA ALA A 205 2.45 9.60 8.35
C ALA A 205 1.25 10.49 7.99
N ASP A 206 1.53 11.73 7.60
CA ASP A 206 0.53 12.69 7.16
C ASP A 206 -0.15 12.27 5.85
N GLU A 207 0.61 11.81 4.85
CA GLU A 207 0.01 11.32 3.60
C GLU A 207 -0.88 10.09 3.82
N LEU A 208 -0.43 9.12 4.63
CA LEU A 208 -1.25 7.96 4.98
C LEU A 208 -2.53 8.37 5.73
N ALA A 209 -2.43 9.31 6.67
CA ALA A 209 -3.58 9.79 7.41
C ALA A 209 -4.58 10.55 6.51
N VAL A 210 -4.09 11.30 5.53
CA VAL A 210 -4.94 11.92 4.49
C VAL A 210 -5.65 10.84 3.67
N ARG A 211 -4.93 9.82 3.19
CA ARG A 211 -5.53 8.71 2.42
C ARG A 211 -6.57 7.94 3.23
N ALA A 212 -6.30 7.68 4.51
CA ALA A 212 -7.24 7.05 5.41
C ALA A 212 -8.51 7.90 5.60
N ALA A 213 -8.39 9.23 5.78
CA ALA A 213 -9.54 10.12 5.89
C ALA A 213 -10.39 10.12 4.60
N ILE A 214 -9.75 10.06 3.43
CA ILE A 214 -10.47 9.96 2.15
C ILE A 214 -11.12 8.59 1.97
N HIS A 215 -10.47 7.51 2.40
CA HIS A 215 -11.07 6.18 2.39
C HIS A 215 -12.28 6.11 3.32
N ASP A 216 -12.20 6.68 4.53
CA ASP A 216 -13.33 6.79 5.45
C ASP A 216 -14.51 7.57 4.80
N TYR A 217 -14.22 8.63 4.04
CA TYR A 217 -15.24 9.34 3.25
C TYR A 217 -15.85 8.46 2.15
N PHE A 218 -15.03 7.77 1.36
CA PHE A 218 -15.49 6.92 0.27
C PHE A 218 -16.33 5.75 0.77
N LEU A 219 -15.85 5.04 1.80
CA LEU A 219 -16.55 3.91 2.38
C LEU A 219 -17.80 4.38 3.14
N GLY A 220 -17.68 5.44 3.94
CA GLY A 220 -18.79 6.00 4.70
C GLY A 220 -19.96 6.41 3.82
N THR A 221 -19.70 7.01 2.64
CA THR A 221 -20.76 7.31 1.67
C THR A 221 -21.30 6.09 0.93
N TYR A 222 -20.52 5.01 0.82
CA TYR A 222 -20.93 3.81 0.12
C TYR A 222 -21.85 2.91 0.96
N VAL A 223 -21.47 2.68 2.21
CA VAL A 223 -22.20 1.81 3.16
C VAL A 223 -23.14 2.58 4.10
N SER A 224 -23.24 3.91 3.94
CA SER A 224 -24.01 4.79 4.84
C SER A 224 -23.63 4.61 6.31
N ASP A 225 -22.34 4.74 6.62
CA ASP A 225 -21.81 4.61 7.97
C ASP A 225 -21.46 5.99 8.56
N ARG A 226 -22.13 6.34 9.66
CA ARG A 226 -22.00 7.63 10.33
C ARG A 226 -20.64 7.82 10.99
N ASP A 227 -20.04 6.77 11.54
CA ASP A 227 -18.77 6.85 12.26
C ASP A 227 -17.62 7.09 11.29
N LEU A 228 -17.62 6.37 10.15
CA LEU A 228 -16.71 6.61 9.03
C LEU A 228 -16.80 8.07 8.56
N MET A 229 -18.00 8.56 8.30
CA MET A 229 -18.21 9.93 7.82
C MET A 229 -17.80 10.99 8.85
N SER A 230 -18.08 10.75 10.14
CA SER A 230 -17.72 11.68 11.23
C SER A 230 -16.20 11.73 11.49
N ARG A 231 -15.47 10.66 11.17
CA ARG A 231 -14.00 10.67 11.17
C ARG A 231 -13.44 11.43 9.97
N ALA A 232 -14.03 11.24 8.80
CA ALA A 232 -13.56 11.84 7.56
C ALA A 232 -13.70 13.36 7.50
N PHE A 233 -14.75 13.96 8.09
CA PHE A 233 -15.00 15.40 8.04
C PHE A 233 -14.68 16.11 9.36
N MET A 234 -14.27 17.38 9.28
CA MET A 234 -14.31 18.28 10.43
C MET A 234 -15.75 18.70 10.71
N PRO A 235 -16.15 18.93 11.98
CA PRO A 235 -17.51 19.35 12.31
C PRO A 235 -17.92 20.68 11.66
N GLU A 236 -16.97 21.59 11.44
CA GLU A 236 -17.24 22.91 10.83
C GLU A 236 -17.08 22.92 9.30
N SER A 237 -17.00 21.74 8.67
CA SER A 237 -16.82 21.63 7.23
C SER A 237 -18.07 21.99 6.44
N HIS A 238 -17.84 22.46 5.22
CA HIS A 238 -18.87 22.68 4.21
C HIS A 238 -18.64 21.76 3.00
N VAL A 239 -19.75 21.35 2.41
CA VAL A 239 -19.83 20.60 1.17
C VAL A 239 -20.56 21.50 0.18
N THR A 240 -19.79 22.07 -0.73
CA THR A 240 -20.29 22.98 -1.77
C THR A 240 -20.12 22.35 -3.13
N GLY A 241 -20.88 22.79 -4.13
CA GLY A 241 -20.69 22.29 -5.47
C GLY A 241 -21.85 22.61 -6.39
N PHE A 242 -21.81 22.01 -7.56
CA PHE A 242 -22.83 22.20 -8.57
C PHE A 242 -23.37 20.85 -9.06
N LEU A 243 -24.70 20.75 -9.16
CA LEU A 243 -25.41 19.72 -9.90
C LEU A 243 -25.91 20.37 -11.21
N GLY A 244 -25.16 20.20 -12.30
CA GLY A 244 -25.37 21.01 -13.49
C GLY A 244 -25.12 22.50 -13.20
N ASP A 245 -26.12 23.35 -13.42
CA ASP A 245 -26.05 24.80 -13.14
C ASP A 245 -26.52 25.17 -11.72
N GLU A 246 -27.10 24.22 -10.96
CA GLU A 246 -27.61 24.47 -9.62
C GLU A 246 -26.49 24.42 -8.58
N GLY A 247 -26.22 25.56 -7.94
CA GLY A 247 -25.24 25.68 -6.88
C GLY A 247 -25.81 25.23 -5.53
N HIS A 248 -25.04 24.43 -4.81
CA HIS A 248 -25.37 23.93 -3.48
C HIS A 248 -24.28 24.29 -2.48
N ASP A 249 -24.70 24.61 -1.26
CA ASP A 249 -23.85 24.78 -0.09
C ASP A 249 -24.58 24.18 1.12
N GLU A 250 -24.00 23.13 1.70
CA GLU A 250 -24.50 22.51 2.91
C GLU A 250 -23.36 22.27 3.92
N THR A 251 -23.72 22.22 5.20
CA THR A 251 -22.76 21.82 6.24
C THR A 251 -22.44 20.32 6.11
N ALA A 252 -21.26 19.90 6.55
CA ALA A 252 -20.90 18.49 6.58
C ALA A 252 -21.88 17.66 7.43
N THR A 253 -22.41 18.22 8.52
CA THR A 253 -23.46 17.57 9.32
C THR A 253 -24.72 17.31 8.50
N ALA A 254 -25.22 18.32 7.75
CA ALA A 254 -26.39 18.15 6.90
C ALA A 254 -26.13 17.13 5.77
N PHE A 255 -24.95 17.18 5.17
CA PHE A 255 -24.51 16.20 4.17
C PHE A 255 -24.53 14.77 4.74
N ILE A 256 -23.97 14.57 5.93
CA ILE A 256 -23.92 13.26 6.59
C ILE A 256 -25.34 12.75 6.86
N GLU A 257 -26.22 13.56 7.46
CA GLU A 257 -27.62 13.17 7.68
C GLU A 257 -28.33 12.76 6.40
N ARG A 258 -28.08 13.50 5.31
CA ARG A 258 -28.64 13.19 3.99
C ARG A 258 -28.11 11.88 3.43
N VAL A 259 -26.82 11.57 3.61
CA VAL A 259 -26.23 10.28 3.21
C VAL A 259 -26.78 9.11 4.03
N MET A 260 -27.08 9.34 5.32
CA MET A 260 -27.71 8.34 6.19
C MET A 260 -29.20 8.12 5.87
N THR A 261 -29.81 8.97 5.05
CA THR A 261 -31.24 8.88 4.72
C THR A 261 -31.49 7.94 3.55
N GLY A 262 -32.19 6.83 3.83
CA GLY A 262 -32.58 5.81 2.87
C GLY A 262 -31.50 4.74 2.63
N PRO A 263 -31.73 3.80 1.69
CA PRO A 263 -30.79 2.73 1.40
C PRO A 263 -29.43 3.24 0.93
N SER A 264 -28.36 2.61 1.42
CA SER A 264 -26.97 2.91 1.04
C SER A 264 -26.69 2.62 -0.44
N LEU A 265 -25.57 3.11 -0.97
CA LEU A 265 -25.17 2.81 -2.35
C LEU A 265 -24.91 1.31 -2.53
N GLN A 266 -24.35 0.67 -1.49
CA GLN A 266 -24.15 -0.78 -1.46
C GLN A 266 -25.48 -1.54 -1.53
N GLU A 267 -26.47 -1.16 -0.72
CA GLU A 267 -27.79 -1.81 -0.72
C GLU A 267 -28.54 -1.62 -2.05
N ARG A 268 -28.23 -0.54 -2.77
CA ARG A 268 -28.74 -0.29 -4.14
C ARG A 268 -28.02 -1.08 -5.22
N GLY A 269 -26.97 -1.84 -4.86
CA GLY A 269 -26.15 -2.58 -5.81
C GLY A 269 -25.26 -1.70 -6.68
N GLU A 270 -25.02 -0.45 -6.29
CA GLU A 270 -24.09 0.42 -7.02
C GLU A 270 -22.66 -0.10 -6.85
N SER A 271 -21.86 -0.01 -7.92
CA SER A 271 -20.45 -0.39 -7.87
C SER A 271 -19.64 0.60 -7.03
N PHE A 272 -18.67 0.10 -6.25
CA PHE A 272 -17.69 0.93 -5.57
C PHE A 272 -16.69 1.54 -6.58
N GLN A 273 -17.09 2.62 -7.25
CA GLN A 273 -16.22 3.37 -8.16
C GLN A 273 -15.88 4.72 -7.53
N LYS A 274 -14.90 4.71 -6.63
CA LYS A 274 -14.42 5.91 -5.92
C LYS A 274 -12.90 5.89 -5.93
N GLU A 275 -12.29 6.92 -6.50
CA GLU A 275 -10.87 6.94 -6.80
C GLU A 275 -10.26 8.29 -6.42
N MET A 276 -9.14 8.25 -5.71
CA MET A 276 -8.28 9.41 -5.51
C MET A 276 -7.39 9.58 -6.75
N LEU A 277 -7.51 10.73 -7.40
CA LEU A 277 -6.79 11.02 -8.63
C LEU A 277 -5.51 11.81 -8.39
N ARG A 278 -5.52 12.66 -7.35
CA ARG A 278 -4.36 13.48 -6.97
C ARG A 278 -4.35 13.71 -5.46
N LEU A 279 -3.16 13.80 -4.89
CA LEU A 279 -2.91 14.24 -3.52
C LEU A 279 -1.68 15.17 -3.53
N ASP A 280 -1.85 16.41 -3.08
CA ASP A 280 -0.75 17.32 -2.75
C ASP A 280 -0.75 17.57 -1.24
N LEU A 281 0.40 17.36 -0.59
CA LEU A 281 0.55 17.58 0.84
C LEU A 281 1.59 18.67 1.10
N VAL A 282 1.19 19.72 1.83
CA VAL A 282 2.05 20.84 2.19
C VAL A 282 1.91 21.14 3.68
N GLY A 283 2.84 20.62 4.48
CA GLY A 283 2.83 20.79 5.93
C GLY A 283 1.56 20.21 6.57
N ARG A 284 0.68 21.08 7.06
CA ARG A 284 -0.58 20.71 7.75
C ARG A 284 -1.84 20.85 6.88
N VAL A 285 -1.66 20.98 5.58
CA VAL A 285 -2.74 21.10 4.59
C VAL A 285 -2.52 20.08 3.48
N ALA A 286 -3.59 19.45 3.02
CA ALA A 286 -3.59 18.59 1.85
C ALA A 286 -4.70 18.98 0.88
N LEU A 287 -4.41 18.87 -0.42
CA LEU A 287 -5.38 18.95 -1.51
C LEU A 287 -5.55 17.55 -2.10
N VAL A 288 -6.78 17.10 -2.23
CA VAL A 288 -7.12 15.83 -2.88
C VAL A 288 -8.10 16.10 -4.02
N GLU A 289 -7.83 15.53 -5.18
CA GLU A 289 -8.82 15.42 -6.25
C GLU A 289 -9.31 13.98 -6.31
N ALA A 290 -10.62 13.79 -6.42
CA ALA A 290 -11.24 12.48 -6.46
C ALA A 290 -12.33 12.37 -7.53
N ARG A 291 -12.50 11.17 -8.06
CA ARG A 291 -13.64 10.79 -8.90
C ARG A 291 -14.54 9.84 -8.12
N VAL A 292 -15.80 10.18 -7.98
CA VAL A 292 -16.75 9.46 -7.12
C VAL A 292 -18.03 9.16 -7.88
N LEU A 293 -18.35 7.88 -8.07
CA LEU A 293 -19.69 7.44 -8.47
C LEU A 293 -20.60 7.42 -7.24
N ALA A 294 -21.75 8.08 -7.34
CA ALA A 294 -22.82 8.00 -6.35
C ALA A 294 -24.17 8.33 -6.98
N ARG A 295 -25.17 7.48 -6.73
CA ARG A 295 -26.55 7.67 -7.22
C ARG A 295 -26.61 7.82 -8.73
N GLY A 296 -25.79 7.05 -9.44
CA GLY A 296 -25.68 7.08 -10.91
C GLY A 296 -24.97 8.31 -11.50
N MET A 297 -24.43 9.21 -10.67
CA MET A 297 -23.69 10.39 -11.13
C MET A 297 -22.20 10.26 -10.82
N VAL A 298 -21.36 10.75 -11.74
CA VAL A 298 -19.91 10.83 -11.54
C VAL A 298 -19.56 12.25 -11.10
N PHE A 299 -18.99 12.35 -9.90
CA PHE A 299 -18.55 13.60 -9.29
C PHE A 299 -17.04 13.77 -9.44
N ARG A 300 -16.61 15.00 -9.71
CA ARG A 300 -15.23 15.45 -9.47
C ARG A 300 -15.21 16.22 -8.16
N ASP A 301 -14.63 15.60 -7.15
CA ASP A 301 -14.47 16.19 -5.82
C ASP A 301 -13.09 16.86 -5.71
N LEU A 302 -13.08 18.10 -5.23
CA LEU A 302 -11.92 18.88 -4.84
C LEU A 302 -11.96 19.08 -3.32
N LEU A 303 -11.06 18.39 -2.63
CA LEU A 303 -11.08 18.24 -1.18
C LEU A 303 -9.88 18.94 -0.59
N THR A 304 -10.09 19.81 0.39
CA THR A 304 -9.01 20.29 1.26
C THR A 304 -9.10 19.59 2.60
N LEU A 305 -7.98 19.09 3.11
CA LEU A 305 -7.86 18.48 4.42
C LEU A 305 -6.89 19.27 5.26
N HIS A 306 -7.19 19.41 6.55
CA HIS A 306 -6.31 20.07 7.51
C HIS A 306 -5.89 19.09 8.60
N LYS A 307 -4.66 19.25 9.11
CA LYS A 307 -4.19 18.53 10.29
C LYS A 307 -4.55 19.29 11.57
N SER A 308 -5.22 18.63 12.51
CA SER A 308 -5.49 19.12 13.87
C SER A 308 -5.01 18.09 14.90
N GLY A 309 -3.96 18.43 15.66
CA GLY A 309 -3.21 17.43 16.41
C GLY A 309 -2.59 16.42 15.44
N ASP A 310 -2.85 15.13 15.66
CA ASP A 310 -2.43 14.04 14.77
C ASP A 310 -3.54 13.57 13.81
N ARG A 311 -4.70 14.21 13.85
CA ARG A 311 -5.86 13.86 13.00
C ARG A 311 -5.86 14.68 11.73
N TRP A 312 -6.00 13.99 10.60
CA TRP A 312 -6.38 14.58 9.32
C TRP A 312 -7.87 14.40 9.07
N ALA A 313 -8.53 15.45 8.61
CA ALA A 313 -9.93 15.41 8.22
C ALA A 313 -10.19 16.45 7.12
N ILE A 314 -11.18 16.16 6.29
CA ILE A 314 -11.69 17.06 5.26
C ILE A 314 -12.16 18.34 5.96
N ARG A 315 -11.59 19.47 5.55
CA ARG A 315 -12.01 20.81 5.97
C ARG A 315 -13.05 21.38 5.03
N HIS A 316 -12.91 21.16 3.73
CA HIS A 316 -13.88 21.58 2.72
C HIS A 316 -13.93 20.57 1.58
N LYS A 317 -15.13 20.34 1.06
CA LYS A 317 -15.37 19.60 -0.18
C LYS A 317 -16.05 20.53 -1.17
N SER A 318 -15.47 20.72 -2.33
CA SER A 318 -16.15 21.28 -3.51
C SER A 318 -16.38 20.17 -4.52
N TYR A 319 -17.54 20.11 -5.17
CA TYR A 319 -17.80 19.10 -6.20
C TYR A 319 -18.42 19.68 -7.46
N TYR A 320 -18.23 18.97 -8.57
CA TYR A 320 -18.95 19.21 -9.82
C TYR A 320 -19.42 17.88 -10.41
N THR A 321 -20.62 17.87 -10.97
CA THR A 321 -21.11 16.81 -11.85
C THR A 321 -22.01 17.42 -12.91
N ASP A 322 -21.93 16.89 -14.12
CA ASP A 322 -22.82 17.28 -15.22
C ASP A 322 -24.27 16.78 -15.02
N GLY A 323 -24.53 15.97 -13.98
CA GLY A 323 -25.85 15.44 -13.66
C GLY A 323 -26.35 14.34 -14.61
N VAL A 324 -25.53 13.93 -15.59
CA VAL A 324 -25.87 12.92 -16.59
C VAL A 324 -25.20 11.58 -16.25
N THR A 325 -25.97 10.51 -16.39
CA THR A 325 -25.49 9.12 -16.38
C THR A 325 -24.63 8.88 -17.62
N GLY A 326 -23.39 8.44 -17.42
CA GLY A 326 -22.64 7.76 -18.47
C GLY A 326 -23.20 6.37 -18.73
#